data_AF-A0A9E5FSJ9-F1
#
_entry.id   AF-A0A9E5FSJ9-F1
#
_cell.length_a   1.000
_cell.length_b   1.000
_cell.length_c   1.000
_cell.angle_alpha   90.00
_cell.angle_beta   90.00
_cell.angle_gamma   90.00
#
_symmetry.space_group_name_H-M   'P 1'
#
loop_
_entity.id
_entity.type
_entity.pdbx_description
1 polymer ?
#
loop_
_entity_poly.entity_id
_entity_poly.type
_entity_poly.pdbx_seq_one_letter_code
_entity_poly.pdbx_strand_id
1 'polypeptide(L)' 'FPTYYRQDPAMAAKKQAAYLARHRVREDWSDPMAAGTLARYILWNKPTVEASVRDYKARFGFR' A
#
# COMPACT_ATOMS: atom_id res chain seq x y z
N PHE A 1 -9.39 5.41 3.42
CA PHE A 1 -8.11 5.85 2.82
C PHE A 1 -7.48 6.88 3.70
N PRO A 2 -6.14 6.96 3.74
CA PRO A 2 -5.49 7.96 4.56
C PRO A 2 -6.09 9.31 4.18
N THR A 3 -6.77 9.93 5.15
CA THR A 3 -7.49 11.20 4.98
C THR A 3 -6.57 12.31 4.46
N TYR A 4 -5.26 12.11 4.58
CA TYR A 4 -4.18 12.94 4.07
C TYR A 4 -4.28 13.24 2.57
N TYR A 5 -4.69 12.29 1.71
CA TYR A 5 -4.77 12.56 0.26
C TYR A 5 -5.78 13.67 -0.09
N ARG A 6 -6.77 13.91 0.77
CA ARG A 6 -7.80 14.95 0.58
C ARG A 6 -7.41 16.29 1.21
N GLN A 7 -6.51 16.28 2.18
CA GLN A 7 -6.15 17.45 2.99
C GLN A 7 -4.78 18.03 2.59
N ASP A 8 -3.77 17.18 2.42
CA ASP A 8 -2.41 17.56 2.01
C ASP A 8 -1.68 16.35 1.37
N PRO A 9 -1.46 16.35 0.05
CA PRO A 9 -0.75 15.28 -0.64
C PRO A 9 0.72 15.15 -0.22
N ALA A 10 1.38 16.22 0.25
CA ALA A 10 2.75 16.16 0.73
C ALA A 10 2.87 15.37 2.05
N MET A 11 1.91 15.55 2.95
CA MET A 11 1.80 14.78 4.19
C MET A 11 1.56 13.29 3.94
N ALA A 12 0.75 12.95 2.92
CA ALA A 12 0.51 11.58 2.49
C ALA A 12 1.80 10.90 2.01
N ALA A 13 2.59 11.57 1.16
CA ALA A 13 3.89 11.06 0.71
C ALA A 13 4.87 10.85 1.87
N LYS A 14 4.89 11.76 2.84
CA LYS A 14 5.75 11.63 4.04
C LYS A 14 5.36 10.42 4.90
N LYS A 15 4.06 10.18 5.08
CA LYS A 15 3.54 8.99 5.79
C LYS A 15 3.84 7.70 5.03
N GLN A 16 3.72 7.71 3.71
CA GLN A 16 4.09 6.59 2.84
C GLN A 16 5.57 6.25 2.99
N ALA A 17 6.44 7.25 2.90
CA ALA A 17 7.89 7.07 3.06
C ALA A 17 8.23 6.52 4.46
N ALA A 18 7.61 7.02 5.53
CA ALA A 18 7.82 6.51 6.88
C ALA A 18 7.27 5.08 7.08
N TYR A 19 6.18 4.72 6.40
CA TYR A 19 5.67 3.35 6.40
C TYR A 19 6.63 2.40 5.68
N LEU A 20 7.09 2.78 4.48
CA LEU A 20 8.06 2.02 3.69
C LEU A 20 9.39 1.88 4.43
N ALA A 21 9.89 2.94 5.08
CA ALA A 21 11.13 2.89 5.84
C ALA A 21 11.07 1.88 7.01
N ARG A 22 9.92 1.78 7.70
CA ARG A 22 9.71 0.82 8.79
C ARG A 22 9.63 -0.61 8.30
N HIS A 23 8.96 -0.83 7.16
CA HIS A 23 8.71 -2.17 6.64
C HIS A 23 9.84 -2.68 5.72
N ARG A 24 10.69 -1.80 5.18
CA ARG A 24 11.87 -2.12 4.35
C ARG A 24 12.79 -3.16 5.00
N VAL A 25 12.91 -3.16 6.32
CA VAL A 25 13.91 -3.96 7.05
C VAL A 25 13.44 -5.40 7.28
N ARG A 26 12.13 -5.65 7.30
CA ARG A 26 11.57 -6.94 7.74
C ARG A 26 10.65 -7.63 6.74
N GLU A 27 10.17 -6.92 5.72
CA GLU A 27 9.20 -7.47 4.77
C GLU A 27 9.84 -7.76 3.43
N ASP A 28 9.65 -9.01 2.98
CA ASP A 28 9.96 -9.41 1.61
C ASP A 28 8.79 -9.01 0.70
N TRP A 29 9.00 -7.97 -0.08
CA TRP A 29 8.00 -7.42 -1.01
C TRP A 29 7.76 -8.30 -2.23
N SER A 30 8.55 -9.37 -2.40
CA SER A 30 8.42 -10.30 -3.51
C SER A 30 7.31 -11.33 -3.29
N ASP A 31 6.94 -11.59 -2.03
CA ASP A 31 5.89 -12.55 -1.70
C ASP A 31 4.52 -11.85 -1.65
N PRO A 32 3.59 -12.16 -2.59
CA PRO A 32 2.22 -11.68 -2.49
C PRO A 32 1.52 -12.12 -1.20
N MET A 33 1.75 -13.35 -0.73
CA MET A 33 1.06 -13.89 0.45
C MET A 33 1.52 -13.23 1.75
N ALA A 34 2.63 -12.51 1.75
CA ALA A 34 3.07 -11.75 2.91
C ALA A 34 2.08 -10.62 3.25
N ALA A 35 1.66 -10.58 4.52
CA ALA A 35 0.74 -9.55 5.03
C ALA A 35 1.28 -8.12 4.82
N GLY A 36 2.60 -7.97 4.79
CA GLY A 36 3.29 -6.72 4.49
C GLY A 36 3.11 -6.20 3.09
N THR A 37 3.30 -7.08 2.11
CA THR A 37 3.07 -6.80 0.69
C THR A 37 1.62 -6.35 0.50
N LEU A 38 0.66 -7.12 1.03
CA LEU A 38 -0.76 -6.76 0.98
C LEU A 38 -1.04 -5.37 1.60
N ALA A 39 -0.53 -5.10 2.80
CA ALA A 39 -0.76 -3.85 3.50
C ALA A 39 -0.19 -2.64 2.72
N ARG A 40 0.99 -2.76 2.10
CA ARG A 40 1.54 -1.71 1.24
C ARG A 40 0.64 -1.40 0.06
N TYR A 41 0.19 -2.42 -0.67
CA TYR A 41 -0.65 -2.20 -1.84
C TYR A 41 -2.04 -1.70 -1.44
N ILE A 42 -2.63 -2.18 -0.36
CA ILE A 42 -3.95 -1.70 0.06
C ILE A 42 -3.90 -0.25 0.55
N LEU A 43 -2.87 0.15 1.29
CA LEU A 43 -2.80 1.50 1.87
C LEU A 43 -2.30 2.56 0.88
N TRP A 44 -1.36 2.21 0.00
CA TRP A 44 -0.59 3.21 -0.76
C TRP A 44 -0.71 3.11 -2.28
N ASN A 45 -1.56 2.22 -2.82
CA ASN A 45 -1.69 2.03 -4.27
C ASN A 45 -2.74 2.94 -4.91
N LYS A 46 -3.99 2.91 -4.44
CA LYS A 46 -5.10 3.68 -5.02
C LYS A 46 -5.85 4.50 -3.96
N PRO A 47 -6.65 5.51 -4.36
CA PRO A 47 -7.42 6.35 -3.43
C PRO A 47 -8.57 5.64 -2.72
N THR A 48 -8.91 4.40 -3.08
CA THR A 48 -10.02 3.60 -2.52
C THR A 48 -9.60 2.14 -2.25
N VAL A 49 -10.30 1.44 -1.32
CA VAL A 49 -9.85 0.14 -0.75
C VAL A 49 -10.14 -0.87 -1.82
N GLU A 50 -11.35 -0.83 -2.35
CA GLU A 50 -11.77 -1.67 -3.46
C GLU A 50 -10.85 -1.51 -4.66
N ALA A 51 -10.47 -0.28 -5.05
CA ALA A 51 -9.55 -0.10 -6.17
C ALA A 51 -8.16 -0.68 -5.87
N SER A 52 -7.65 -0.49 -4.65
CA SER A 52 -6.35 -1.03 -4.24
C SER A 52 -6.36 -2.55 -4.16
N VAL A 53 -7.43 -3.15 -3.63
CA VAL A 53 -7.63 -4.60 -3.53
C VAL A 53 -7.81 -5.22 -4.91
N ARG A 54 -8.58 -4.59 -5.80
CA ARG A 54 -8.76 -5.07 -7.18
C ARG A 54 -7.45 -5.03 -7.95
N ASP A 55 -6.68 -3.95 -7.82
CA ASP A 55 -5.37 -3.82 -8.46
C ASP A 55 -4.37 -4.85 -7.91
N TYR A 56 -4.38 -5.08 -6.59
CA TYR A 56 -3.57 -6.12 -5.96
C TYR A 56 -3.96 -7.52 -6.49
N LYS A 57 -5.25 -7.87 -6.50
CA LYS A 57 -5.73 -9.15 -7.05
C LYS A 57 -5.33 -9.34 -8.51
N ALA A 58 -5.47 -8.29 -9.33
CA ALA A 58 -5.08 -8.31 -10.74
C ALA A 58 -3.56 -8.47 -10.93
N ARG A 59 -2.73 -7.80 -10.12
CA ARG A 59 -1.26 -7.91 -10.18
C ARG A 59 -0.74 -9.30 -9.83
N PHE A 60 -1.37 -9.95 -8.86
CA PHE A 60 -0.92 -11.24 -8.34
C PHE A 60 -1.73 -12.43 -8.87
N GLY A 61 -2.65 -12.19 -9.81
CA GLY A 61 -3.40 -13.26 -10.48
C GLY A 61 -4.43 -13.96 -9.59
N PHE A 62 -4.84 -13.35 -8.48
CA PHE A 62 -5.92 -13.88 -7.65
C PHE A 62 -7.25 -13.61 -8.37
N ARG A 63 -7.77 -14.64 -9.06
CA ARG A 63 -9.06 -14.61 -9.75
C ARG A 63 -10.23 -14.77 -8.78
#